data_AF-A0A1I7K100-F1
#
_entry.id   AF-A0A1I7K100-F1
#
_cell.length_a   1.000
_cell.length_b   1.000
_cell.length_c   1.000
_cell.angle_alpha   90.00
_cell.angle_beta   90.00
_cell.angle_gamma   90.00
#
_symmetry.space_group_name_H-M   'P 1'
#
loop_
_entity.id
_entity.type
_entity.pdbx_description
1 polymer ?
#
loop_
_entity_poly.entity_id
_entity_poly.type
_entity_poly.pdbx_seq_one_letter_code
_entity_poly.pdbx_strand_id
1 'polypeptide(L)'
;MEVQDKQKMQIKTVDLLNRESVNNELFDTSRLLEDVLERDNMLEAMYRVIRNKGSHGIDGMKTDELREHVKRTWTTVKSKLLEGKYNPSPVRRVEIPKPDGGIRLLGIPTVQDRMIQQAIAQVLNEIYEPTFSESSFGFRPNRGAKNAIK
;
A
#
# COMPACT_ATOMS: atom_id res chain seq x y z
N MET A 1 14.63 -42.13 3.49
CA MET A 1 13.79 -41.03 2.96
C MET A 1 13.70 -39.84 3.92
N GLU A 2 13.77 -40.04 5.25
CA GLU A 2 13.64 -38.97 6.26
C GLU A 2 14.81 -37.97 6.38
N VAL A 3 16.01 -38.31 5.92
CA VAL A 3 17.22 -37.47 6.16
C VAL A 3 17.24 -36.21 5.28
N GLN A 4 16.74 -36.31 4.04
CA GLN A 4 16.72 -35.16 3.11
C GLN A 4 15.67 -34.10 3.49
N ASP A 5 14.55 -34.50 4.10
CA ASP A 5 13.49 -33.57 4.52
C ASP A 5 13.89 -32.77 5.76
N LYS A 6 14.63 -33.36 6.71
CA LYS A 6 15.18 -32.64 7.87
C LYS A 6 16.20 -31.59 7.46
N GLN A 7 17.05 -31.90 6.48
CA GLN A 7 18.08 -30.98 5.98
C GLN A 7 17.47 -29.80 5.19
N LYS A 8 16.42 -30.04 4.38
CA LYS A 8 15.65 -28.97 3.72
C LYS A 8 14.92 -28.08 4.72
N MET A 9 14.34 -28.67 5.76
CA MET A 9 13.66 -27.92 6.82
C MET A 9 14.66 -27.02 7.58
N GLN A 10 15.84 -27.56 7.91
CA GLN A 10 16.90 -26.82 8.59
C GLN A 10 17.44 -25.67 7.74
N ILE A 11 17.67 -25.88 6.43
CA ILE A 11 18.08 -24.80 5.50
C ILE A 11 17.01 -23.70 5.41
N LYS A 12 15.72 -24.08 5.34
CA LYS A 12 14.62 -23.11 5.29
C LYS A 12 14.48 -22.31 6.59
N THR A 13 14.72 -22.95 7.74
CA THR A 13 14.72 -22.29 9.05
C THR A 13 15.90 -21.33 9.20
N VAL A 14 17.09 -21.69 8.71
CA VAL A 14 18.26 -20.80 8.72
C VAL A 14 18.05 -19.59 7.80
N ASP A 15 17.44 -19.78 6.63
CA ASP A 15 17.07 -18.67 5.72
C ASP A 15 16.04 -17.72 6.36
N LEU A 16 15.05 -18.25 7.10
CA LEU A 16 14.04 -17.45 7.80
C LEU A 16 14.66 -16.67 8.96
N LEU A 17 15.52 -17.30 9.76
CA LEU A 17 16.21 -16.65 10.87
C LEU A 17 17.19 -15.57 10.39
N ASN A 18 17.89 -15.82 9.29
CA ASN A 18 18.75 -14.82 8.65
C ASN A 18 17.92 -13.64 8.11
N ARG A 19 16.72 -13.87 7.56
CA ARG A 19 15.83 -12.79 7.11
C ARG A 19 15.31 -11.93 8.27
N GLU A 20 14.92 -12.54 9.39
CA GLU A 20 14.47 -11.78 10.57
C GLU A 20 15.58 -10.92 11.18
N SER A 21 16.80 -11.44 11.25
CA SER A 21 17.95 -10.70 11.79
C SER A 21 18.45 -9.60 10.84
N VAL A 22 18.45 -9.84 9.53
CA VAL A 22 18.74 -8.83 8.49
C VAL A 22 17.70 -7.70 8.50
N ASN A 23 16.40 -8.04 8.64
CA ASN A 23 15.33 -7.04 8.69
C ASN A 23 15.45 -6.08 9.88
N ASN A 24 16.06 -6.51 10.99
CA ASN A 24 16.19 -5.71 12.20
C ASN A 24 17.36 -4.70 12.15
N GLU A 25 18.31 -4.86 11.23
CA GLU A 25 19.45 -3.93 11.06
C GLU A 25 19.33 -3.01 9.83
N LEU A 26 18.50 -3.35 8.83
CA LEU A 26 18.45 -2.64 7.55
C LEU A 26 17.45 -1.47 7.46
N PHE A 27 16.41 -1.45 8.28
CA PHE A 27 15.38 -0.41 8.21
C PHE A 27 15.03 0.11 9.61
N ASP A 28 15.32 1.40 9.86
CA ASP A 28 14.83 2.08 11.05
C ASP A 28 13.33 2.28 10.94
N THR A 29 12.57 1.49 11.69
CA THR A 29 11.10 1.55 11.71
C THR A 29 10.55 2.50 12.78
N SER A 30 11.42 3.18 13.54
CA SER A 30 11.01 4.04 14.65
C SER A 30 10.32 5.34 14.20
N ARG A 31 10.46 5.72 12.93
CA ARG A 31 9.97 7.01 12.37
C ARG A 31 9.14 6.88 11.10
N LEU A 32 8.52 5.71 10.88
CA LEU A 32 7.78 5.43 9.64
C LEU A 32 6.65 6.42 9.38
N LEU A 33 5.99 6.94 10.43
CA LEU A 33 4.91 7.91 10.24
C LEU A 33 5.46 9.25 9.73
N GLU A 34 6.61 9.69 10.24
CA GLU A 34 7.32 10.87 9.77
C GLU A 34 7.74 10.71 8.31
N ASP A 35 8.26 9.54 7.93
CA ASP A 35 8.66 9.22 6.55
C ASP A 35 7.45 9.19 5.62
N VAL A 36 6.32 8.60 6.06
CA VAL A 36 5.07 8.62 5.30
C VAL A 36 4.59 10.06 5.04
N LEU A 37 4.71 10.94 6.05
CA LEU A 37 4.24 12.33 5.99
C LEU A 37 5.31 13.31 5.48
N GLU A 38 6.44 12.80 5.01
CA GLU A 38 7.51 13.54 4.37
C GLU A 38 7.00 14.16 3.06
N ARG A 39 7.47 15.37 2.76
CA ARG A 39 6.82 16.22 1.76
C ARG A 39 6.89 15.59 0.38
N ASP A 40 8.03 15.02 0.03
CA ASP A 40 8.26 14.50 -1.31
C ASP A 40 7.55 13.17 -1.50
N ASN A 41 7.50 12.32 -0.47
CA ASN A 41 6.65 11.11 -0.44
C ASN A 41 5.17 11.46 -0.66
N MET A 42 4.64 12.43 0.09
CA MET A 42 3.23 12.86 -0.05
C MET A 42 2.92 13.47 -1.42
N LEU A 43 3.85 14.20 -2.03
CA LEU A 43 3.69 14.72 -3.39
C LEU A 43 3.67 13.59 -4.42
N GLU A 44 4.57 12.61 -4.31
CA GLU A 44 4.57 11.45 -5.19
C GLU A 44 3.28 10.63 -5.02
N ALA A 45 2.78 10.47 -3.79
CA ALA A 45 1.48 9.84 -3.54
C ALA A 45 0.33 10.58 -4.23
N MET A 46 0.28 11.91 -4.11
CA MET A 46 -0.70 12.75 -4.77
C MET A 46 -0.64 12.58 -6.30
N TYR A 47 0.55 12.64 -6.89
CA TYR A 47 0.72 12.46 -8.34
C TYR A 47 0.30 11.08 -8.81
N ARG A 48 0.63 10.02 -8.06
CA ARG A 48 0.18 8.66 -8.37
C ARG A 48 -1.34 8.54 -8.33
N VAL A 49 -2.00 9.09 -7.31
CA VAL A 49 -3.47 9.05 -7.22
C VAL A 49 -4.14 9.80 -8.36
N ILE A 50 -3.62 10.99 -8.72
CA ILE A 50 -4.12 11.76 -9.86
C ILE A 50 -3.94 10.96 -11.16
N ARG A 51 -2.77 10.37 -11.38
CA ARG A 51 -2.46 9.55 -12.57
C ARG A 51 -3.34 8.30 -12.66
N ASN A 52 -3.59 7.63 -11.53
CA ASN A 52 -4.42 6.42 -11.45
C ASN A 52 -5.91 6.72 -11.68
N LYS A 53 -6.33 7.99 -11.62
CA LYS A 53 -7.72 8.43 -11.76
C LYS A 53 -8.62 7.69 -10.75
N GLY A 54 -9.71 7.12 -11.23
CA GLY A 54 -10.70 6.44 -10.42
C GLY A 54 -11.83 7.35 -9.94
N SER A 55 -12.93 6.73 -9.54
CA SER A 55 -14.13 7.44 -9.10
C SER A 55 -13.92 8.15 -7.75
N HIS A 56 -14.78 9.13 -7.48
CA HIS A 56 -14.85 9.80 -6.17
C HIS A 56 -15.28 8.84 -5.05
N GLY A 57 -14.94 9.21 -3.81
CA GLY A 57 -15.43 8.55 -2.60
C GLY A 57 -16.84 9.00 -2.23
N ILE A 58 -17.18 8.87 -0.95
CA ILE A 58 -18.49 9.25 -0.41
C ILE A 58 -18.71 10.77 -0.38
N ASP A 59 -17.62 11.54 -0.38
CA ASP A 59 -17.56 12.99 -0.36
C ASP A 59 -17.75 13.65 -1.74
N GLY A 60 -17.76 12.85 -2.82
CA GLY A 60 -17.95 13.35 -4.18
C GLY A 60 -16.73 14.00 -4.83
N MET A 61 -15.63 14.21 -4.09
CA MET A 61 -14.43 14.87 -4.60
C MET A 61 -13.75 14.03 -5.69
N LYS A 62 -13.43 14.66 -6.82
CA LYS A 62 -12.70 14.05 -7.94
C LYS A 62 -11.19 14.18 -7.77
N THR A 63 -10.44 13.47 -8.61
CA THR A 63 -8.98 13.44 -8.53
C THR A 63 -8.30 14.74 -8.95
N ASP A 64 -8.89 15.47 -9.89
CA ASP A 64 -8.45 16.80 -10.34
C ASP A 64 -8.59 17.89 -9.26
N GLU A 65 -9.54 17.73 -8.34
CA GLU A 65 -9.76 18.64 -7.21
C GLU A 65 -8.76 18.46 -6.05
N LEU A 66 -8.08 17.30 -6.01
CA LEU A 66 -7.22 16.89 -4.88
C LEU A 66 -6.14 17.93 -4.56
N ARG A 67 -5.47 18.49 -5.57
CA ARG A 67 -4.35 19.41 -5.37
C ARG A 67 -4.79 20.68 -4.62
N GLU A 68 -5.90 21.27 -5.05
CA GLU A 68 -6.43 22.48 -4.42
C GLU A 68 -7.02 22.19 -3.03
N HIS A 69 -7.63 21.02 -2.86
CA HIS A 69 -8.08 20.56 -1.55
C HIS A 69 -6.91 20.44 -0.55
N VAL A 70 -5.85 19.73 -0.92
CA VAL A 70 -4.66 19.52 -0.08
C VAL A 70 -4.00 20.85 0.29
N LYS A 71 -3.87 21.80 -0.66
CA LYS A 71 -3.32 23.14 -0.34
C LYS A 71 -4.05 23.84 0.82
N ARG A 72 -5.37 23.63 0.94
CA ARG A 72 -6.18 24.26 1.99
C ARG A 72 -6.20 23.47 3.30
N THR A 73 -6.16 22.15 3.23
CA THR A 73 -6.47 21.27 4.38
C THR A 73 -5.25 20.56 4.96
N TRP A 74 -4.12 20.52 4.24
CA TRP A 74 -3.00 19.63 4.57
C TRP A 74 -2.44 19.84 5.96
N THR A 75 -2.25 21.08 6.40
CA THR A 75 -1.72 21.38 7.74
C THR A 75 -2.55 20.70 8.82
N THR A 76 -3.89 20.82 8.75
CA THR A 76 -4.81 20.19 9.69
C THR A 76 -4.80 18.67 9.58
N VAL A 77 -4.78 18.13 8.36
CA VAL A 77 -4.76 16.68 8.11
C VAL A 77 -3.47 16.06 8.67
N LYS A 78 -2.32 16.66 8.40
CA LYS A 78 -1.01 16.21 8.89
C LYS A 78 -0.95 16.22 10.41
N SER A 79 -1.41 17.29 11.08
CA SER A 79 -1.48 17.33 12.54
C SER A 79 -2.35 16.20 13.10
N LYS A 80 -3.54 15.98 12.53
CA LYS A 80 -4.41 14.87 12.96
C LYS A 80 -3.78 13.50 12.77
N LEU A 81 -3.01 13.30 11.70
CA LEU A 81 -2.29 12.03 11.46
C LEU A 81 -1.20 11.81 12.51
N LEU A 82 -0.37 12.83 12.77
CA LEU A 82 0.68 12.78 13.79
C LEU A 82 0.14 12.57 15.21
N GLU A 83 -1.01 13.17 15.51
CA GLU A 83 -1.68 13.01 16.80
C GLU A 83 -2.51 11.71 16.94
N GLY A 84 -2.59 10.89 15.89
CA GLY A 84 -3.44 9.68 15.89
C GLY A 84 -4.94 9.96 15.92
N LYS A 85 -5.38 11.17 15.55
CA LYS A 85 -6.78 11.65 15.56
C LYS A 85 -7.41 11.71 14.17
N TYR A 86 -6.69 11.32 13.12
CA TYR A 86 -7.25 11.24 11.78
C TYR A 86 -8.26 10.11 11.71
N ASN A 87 -9.51 10.43 11.37
CA ASN A 87 -10.56 9.44 11.14
C ASN A 87 -10.84 9.33 9.65
N PRO A 88 -10.44 8.22 8.98
CA PRO A 88 -10.70 8.02 7.56
C PRO A 88 -12.20 8.04 7.25
N SER A 89 -12.55 8.45 6.04
CA SER A 89 -13.95 8.42 5.61
C SER A 89 -14.38 6.99 5.27
N PRO A 90 -15.68 6.65 5.45
CA PRO A 90 -16.18 5.36 5.01
C PRO A 90 -16.04 5.21 3.49
N VAL A 91 -15.74 4.00 3.03
CA VAL A 91 -15.64 3.70 1.59
C VAL A 91 -17.02 3.73 0.93
N ARG A 92 -17.12 4.33 -0.24
CA ARG A 92 -18.36 4.33 -1.04
C ARG A 92 -18.52 2.99 -1.74
N ARG A 93 -19.68 2.35 -1.57
CA ARG A 93 -20.01 1.09 -2.26
C ARG A 93 -20.49 1.36 -3.69
N VAL A 94 -19.95 0.60 -4.64
CA VAL A 94 -20.36 0.63 -6.04
C VAL A 94 -20.53 -0.79 -6.55
N GLU A 95 -21.62 -1.02 -7.26
CA GLU A 95 -21.91 -2.28 -7.93
C GLU A 95 -21.46 -2.21 -9.38
N ILE A 96 -20.64 -3.16 -9.82
CA ILE A 96 -20.20 -3.26 -11.21
C ILE A 96 -20.54 -4.66 -11.73
N PRO A 97 -21.20 -4.80 -12.88
CA PRO A 97 -21.48 -6.11 -13.46
C PRO A 97 -20.17 -6.82 -13.82
N LYS A 98 -20.11 -8.13 -13.57
CA LYS A 98 -19.00 -8.96 -14.05
C LYS A 98 -19.27 -9.40 -15.51
N PRO A 99 -18.22 -9.67 -16.32
CA PRO A 99 -18.38 -10.16 -17.69
C PRO A 99 -19.12 -11.50 -17.79
N ASP A 100 -18.96 -12.37 -16.80
CA ASP A 100 -19.49 -13.74 -16.72
C ASP A 100 -20.82 -13.85 -15.94
N GLY A 101 -21.38 -12.70 -15.52
CA GLY A 101 -22.62 -12.64 -14.74
C GLY A 101 -22.38 -12.37 -13.25
N GLY A 102 -23.39 -11.79 -12.61
CA GLY A 102 -23.34 -11.34 -11.21
C GLY A 102 -22.69 -9.97 -11.02
N ILE A 103 -22.53 -9.58 -9.75
CA ILE A 103 -22.12 -8.22 -9.34
C ILE A 103 -20.77 -8.27 -8.61
N ARG A 104 -19.90 -7.30 -8.91
CA ARG A 104 -18.69 -6.98 -8.14
C ARG A 104 -18.97 -5.76 -7.27
N LEU A 105 -18.89 -5.94 -5.96
CA LEU A 105 -18.94 -4.85 -5.01
C LEU A 105 -17.55 -4.23 -4.87
N LEU A 106 -17.42 -2.95 -5.18
CA LEU A 106 -16.23 -2.16 -4.93
C LEU A 106 -16.44 -1.24 -3.73
N GLY A 107 -15.40 -1.08 -2.91
CA GLY A 107 -15.30 -0.01 -1.92
C GLY A 107 -14.34 1.06 -2.44
N ILE A 108 -14.82 2.28 -2.63
CA ILE A 108 -14.03 3.40 -3.17
C ILE A 108 -13.78 4.40 -2.04
N PRO A 109 -12.53 4.52 -1.53
CA PRO A 109 -12.19 5.54 -0.55
C PRO A 109 -12.27 6.95 -1.15
N THR A 110 -12.34 7.97 -0.29
CA THR A 110 -12.17 9.37 -0.71
C THR A 110 -10.79 9.57 -1.32
N VAL A 111 -10.64 10.59 -2.17
CA VAL A 111 -9.37 10.81 -2.85
C VAL A 111 -8.27 11.21 -1.84
N GLN A 112 -8.62 11.94 -0.78
CA GLN A 112 -7.69 12.24 0.31
C GLN A 112 -7.22 10.96 1.01
N ASP A 113 -8.15 10.04 1.34
CA ASP A 113 -7.78 8.77 1.96
C ASP A 113 -6.92 7.92 1.03
N ARG A 114 -7.20 7.91 -0.29
CA ARG A 114 -6.34 7.23 -1.27
C ARG A 114 -4.94 7.81 -1.33
N MET A 115 -4.79 9.13 -1.21
CA MET A 115 -3.47 9.78 -1.16
C MET A 115 -2.69 9.32 0.08
N ILE A 116 -3.32 9.31 1.25
CA ILE A 116 -2.68 8.87 2.49
C ILE A 116 -2.32 7.37 2.42
N GLN A 117 -3.23 6.53 1.92
CA GLN A 117 -2.97 5.10 1.70
C GLN A 117 -1.82 4.86 0.72
N GLN A 118 -1.74 5.66 -0.35
CA GLN A 118 -0.66 5.57 -1.32
C GLN A 118 0.70 5.97 -0.72
N ALA A 119 0.72 6.99 0.15
CA ALA A 119 1.91 7.42 0.88
C ALA A 119 2.42 6.35 1.85
N ILE A 120 1.50 5.71 2.58
CA ILE A 120 1.80 4.56 3.45
C ILE A 120 2.37 3.42 2.62
N ALA A 121 1.73 3.09 1.50
CA ALA A 121 2.18 1.99 0.64
C ALA A 121 3.57 2.22 0.04
N GLN A 122 3.94 3.47 -0.27
CA GLN A 122 5.29 3.78 -0.78
C GLN A 122 6.38 3.36 0.21
N VAL A 123 6.27 3.82 1.46
CA VAL A 123 7.23 3.50 2.53
C VAL A 123 7.22 2.01 2.86
N LEU A 124 6.03 1.41 3.06
CA LEU A 124 5.95 0.00 3.45
C LEU A 124 6.42 -0.95 2.35
N ASN A 125 6.22 -0.61 1.07
CA ASN A 125 6.69 -1.47 -0.01
C ASN A 125 8.21 -1.57 -0.05
N GLU A 126 8.96 -0.53 0.32
CA GLU A 126 10.43 -0.59 0.38
C GLU A 126 10.92 -1.61 1.40
N ILE A 127 10.18 -1.77 2.50
CA ILE A 127 10.48 -2.72 3.57
C ILE A 127 10.05 -4.14 3.18
N TYR A 128 8.83 -4.29 2.65
CA TYR A 128 8.24 -5.62 2.44
C TYR A 128 8.61 -6.27 1.10
N GLU A 129 8.87 -5.50 0.04
CA GLU A 129 9.17 -6.07 -1.28
C GLU A 129 10.33 -7.08 -1.28
N PRO A 130 11.47 -6.82 -0.61
CA PRO A 130 12.59 -7.76 -0.53
C PRO A 130 12.25 -9.06 0.21
N THR A 131 11.24 -9.03 1.08
CA THR A 131 10.87 -10.17 1.93
C THR A 131 9.89 -11.13 1.26
N PHE A 132 9.18 -10.68 0.22
CA PHE A 132 8.18 -11.49 -0.45
C PHE A 132 8.80 -12.66 -1.22
N SER A 133 8.09 -13.80 -1.22
CA SER A 133 8.45 -14.97 -2.02
C SER A 133 8.57 -14.64 -3.52
N GLU A 134 9.51 -15.29 -4.20
CA GLU A 134 9.65 -15.19 -5.65
C GLU A 134 8.41 -15.70 -6.40
N SER A 135 7.64 -16.60 -5.80
CA SER A 135 6.37 -17.09 -6.34
C SER A 135 5.17 -16.18 -6.00
N SER A 136 5.41 -15.00 -5.40
CA SER A 136 4.38 -13.99 -5.16
C SER A 136 4.38 -12.94 -6.27
N PHE A 137 3.23 -12.76 -6.94
CA PHE A 137 3.08 -11.92 -8.13
C PHE A 137 1.99 -10.84 -8.03
N GLY A 138 1.07 -10.96 -7.07
CA GLY A 138 -0.08 -10.07 -6.97
C GLY A 138 0.31 -8.70 -6.41
N PHE A 139 -0.05 -7.62 -7.12
CA PHE A 139 0.10 -6.23 -6.68
C PHE A 139 1.53 -5.79 -6.34
N ARG A 140 2.54 -6.45 -6.92
CA ARG A 140 3.95 -6.13 -6.71
C ARG A 140 4.52 -5.32 -7.87
N PRO A 141 5.48 -4.41 -7.64
CA PRO A 141 6.18 -3.71 -8.71
C PRO A 141 6.81 -4.70 -9.69
N ASN A 142 6.66 -4.43 -10.99
CA ASN A 142 7.26 -5.22 -12.08
C ASN A 142 6.88 -6.71 -12.12
N ARG A 143 5.81 -7.13 -11.41
CA ARG A 143 5.26 -8.49 -11.47
C ARG A 143 3.77 -8.43 -11.79
N GLY A 144 3.30 -9.36 -12.62
CA GLY A 144 1.89 -9.44 -13.02
C GLY A 144 1.42 -10.87 -13.23
N ALA A 145 0.12 -11.02 -13.52
CA ALA A 145 -0.52 -12.34 -13.65
C ALA A 145 0.16 -13.26 -14.68
N LYS A 146 0.68 -12.69 -15.78
CA LYS A 146 1.41 -13.46 -16.80
C LYS A 146 2.71 -14.07 -16.28
N ASN A 147 3.41 -13.41 -15.35
CA ASN A 147 4.63 -13.96 -14.76
C ASN A 147 4.35 -15.17 -13.85
N ALA A 148 3.11 -15.33 -13.39
CA ALA A 148 2.69 -16.44 -12.55
C ALA A 148 2.33 -17.71 -13.34
N ILE A 149 2.15 -17.59 -14.66
CA ILE A 149 1.80 -18.69 -15.55
C ILE A 149 3.09 -19.22 -16.16
N LYS A 150 3.32 -20.52 -16.04
CA LYS A 150 4.43 -21.26 -16.68
C LYS A 150 3.93 -22.05 -17.86
#